data_AF-A0AAU5KKA3-F1
#
_entry.id   AF-A0AAU5KKA3-F1
#
_cell.length_a   1.000
_cell.length_b   1.000
_cell.length_c   1.000
_cell.angle_alpha   90.00
_cell.angle_beta   90.00
_cell.angle_gamma   90.00
#
_symmetry.space_group_name_H-M   'P 1'
#
loop_
_entity.id
_entity.type
_entity.pdbx_description
1 polymer ?
#
loop_
_entity_poly.entity_id
_entity_poly.type
_entity_poly.pdbx_seq_one_letter_code
_entity_poly.pdbx_strand_id
1 'polypeptide(L)'
;MVENQERTCGRPTRAGKPCRVRITGSDVACGTHATDEDRAVAKAHRQGWSEGYTVGCESGARASKLKIEWLERRVKELEQRIDEATRIYELGGDQIVDVGGYAYRWRGGDHLEVGDRVLLPENYVSRMKNGPGPVIGVVTALGTTYRGTLSSIVRRAPAEA
;
A
#
# COMPACT_ATOMS: atom_id res chain seq x y z
N MET A 1 2.45 -5.93 -28.05
CA MET A 1 1.25 -6.29 -28.84
C MET A 1 1.76 -6.97 -30.09
N VAL A 2 1.62 -8.29 -30.22
CA VAL A 2 1.87 -8.93 -31.51
C VAL A 2 0.71 -8.48 -32.39
N GLU A 3 1.01 -7.75 -33.47
CA GLU A 3 0.02 -7.44 -34.49
C GLU A 3 -0.74 -8.73 -34.81
N ASN A 4 -2.07 -8.66 -34.65
CA ASN A 4 -2.95 -9.77 -35.01
C ASN A 4 -2.98 -9.81 -36.55
N GLN A 5 -1.90 -10.32 -37.13
CA GLN A 5 -1.67 -10.24 -38.56
C GLN A 5 -2.64 -11.22 -39.22
N GLU A 6 -3.77 -10.69 -39.68
CA GLU A 6 -4.74 -11.45 -40.44
C GLU A 6 -4.07 -11.88 -41.74
N ARG A 7 -3.79 -13.18 -41.84
CA ARG A 7 -3.18 -13.79 -43.02
C ARG A 7 -4.18 -14.73 -43.67
N THR A 8 -4.04 -14.96 -44.96
CA THR A 8 -4.83 -15.99 -45.67
C THR A 8 -4.00 -17.25 -45.82
N CYS A 9 -4.63 -18.41 -45.68
CA CYS A 9 -3.94 -19.71 -45.68
C CYS A 9 -3.12 -19.98 -46.95
N GLY A 10 -3.63 -19.62 -48.14
CA GLY A 10 -2.90 -19.70 -49.41
C GLY A 10 -2.62 -21.11 -49.96
N ARG A 11 -2.70 -22.16 -49.13
CA ARG A 11 -2.45 -23.56 -49.53
C ARG A 11 -3.37 -24.00 -50.68
N PRO A 12 -2.88 -24.79 -51.65
CA PRO A 12 -3.69 -25.25 -52.76
C PRO A 12 -4.81 -26.18 -52.27
N THR A 13 -6.03 -25.86 -52.70
CA THR A 13 -7.20 -26.72 -52.48
C THR A 13 -7.19 -27.93 -53.42
N ARG A 14 -8.08 -28.91 -53.23
CA ARG A 14 -8.25 -30.04 -54.17
C ARG A 14 -8.52 -29.62 -55.62
N ALA A 15 -9.06 -28.41 -55.83
CA ALA A 15 -9.31 -27.83 -57.15
C ALA A 15 -8.12 -27.00 -57.69
N GLY A 16 -6.95 -27.04 -57.05
CA GLY A 16 -5.74 -26.31 -57.43
C GLY A 16 -5.76 -24.80 -57.15
N LYS A 17 -6.89 -24.24 -56.68
CA LYS A 17 -7.02 -22.81 -56.32
C LYS A 17 -6.48 -22.55 -54.90
N PRO A 18 -5.90 -21.37 -54.62
CA PRO A 18 -5.38 -21.04 -53.29
C PRO A 18 -6.50 -20.90 -52.25
N CYS A 19 -6.28 -21.43 -51.05
CA CYS A 19 -7.22 -21.35 -49.94
C CYS A 19 -7.33 -19.91 -49.42
N ARG A 20 -8.58 -19.42 -49.31
CA ARG A 20 -8.89 -18.05 -48.85
C ARG A 20 -9.31 -17.97 -47.38
N VAL A 21 -9.20 -19.07 -46.62
CA VAL A 21 -9.51 -19.06 -45.19
C VAL A 21 -8.54 -18.14 -44.47
N ARG A 22 -9.06 -17.24 -43.62
CA ARG A 22 -8.25 -16.39 -42.76
C ARG A 22 -7.68 -17.21 -41.59
N ILE A 23 -6.42 -16.96 -41.28
CA ILE A 23 -5.68 -17.53 -40.17
C ILE A 23 -5.21 -16.37 -39.27
N THR A 24 -5.24 -16.59 -37.97
CA THR A 24 -4.91 -15.58 -36.96
C THR A 24 -3.83 -16.12 -36.02
N GLY A 25 -3.12 -15.20 -35.38
CA GLY A 25 -2.06 -15.54 -34.43
C GLY A 25 -0.96 -16.41 -35.05
N SER A 26 -0.62 -17.50 -34.34
CA SER A 26 0.55 -18.35 -34.63
C SER A 26 0.29 -19.46 -35.65
N ASP A 27 -0.92 -19.55 -36.22
CA ASP A 27 -1.24 -20.59 -37.19
C ASP A 27 -0.51 -20.36 -38.52
N VAL A 28 0.00 -21.43 -39.12
CA VAL A 28 0.77 -21.40 -40.39
C VAL A 28 -0.13 -21.72 -41.60
N ALA A 29 -1.21 -22.49 -41.38
CA ALA A 29 -2.22 -22.83 -42.35
C ALA A 29 -3.59 -22.97 -41.67
N CYS A 30 -4.68 -22.97 -42.44
CA CYS A 30 -6.01 -23.20 -41.87
C CYS A 30 -6.15 -24.66 -41.41
N GLY A 31 -7.05 -24.93 -40.47
CA GLY A 31 -7.19 -26.26 -39.85
C GLY A 31 -7.32 -27.44 -40.82
N THR A 32 -7.86 -27.19 -42.03
CA THR A 32 -7.97 -28.19 -43.10
C THR A 32 -6.66 -28.47 -43.83
N HIS A 33 -5.78 -27.48 -43.98
CA HIS A 33 -4.51 -27.60 -44.70
C HIS A 33 -3.29 -27.72 -43.77
N ALA A 34 -3.48 -27.49 -42.48
CA ALA A 34 -2.44 -27.65 -41.48
C ALA A 34 -2.00 -29.11 -41.43
N THR A 35 -0.71 -29.33 -41.70
CA THR A 35 -0.08 -30.62 -41.42
C THR A 35 0.16 -30.79 -39.92
N ASP A 36 0.57 -31.98 -39.50
CA ASP A 36 0.90 -32.21 -38.09
C ASP A 36 2.14 -31.40 -37.67
N GLU A 37 3.08 -31.17 -38.58
CA GLU A 37 4.20 -30.26 -38.37
C GLU A 37 3.74 -28.81 -38.21
N ASP A 38 2.82 -28.32 -39.06
CA ASP A 38 2.25 -26.97 -38.94
C ASP A 38 1.57 -26.78 -37.57
N ARG A 39 0.82 -27.79 -37.11
CA ARG A 39 0.17 -27.78 -35.79
C ARG A 39 1.19 -27.81 -34.66
N ALA A 40 2.25 -28.60 -34.79
CA ALA A 40 3.32 -28.69 -33.80
C ALA A 40 4.06 -27.35 -33.66
N VAL A 41 4.39 -26.69 -34.77
CA VAL A 41 5.04 -25.37 -34.78
C VAL A 41 4.15 -24.32 -34.12
N ALA A 42 2.88 -24.24 -34.53
CA ALA A 42 1.94 -23.27 -33.95
C ALA A 42 1.74 -23.51 -32.44
N LYS A 43 1.70 -24.78 -32.01
CA LYS A 43 1.61 -25.15 -30.58
C LYS A 43 2.86 -24.74 -29.82
N ALA A 44 4.05 -25.08 -30.31
CA ALA A 44 5.32 -24.73 -29.68
C ALA A 44 5.50 -23.21 -29.54
N HIS A 45 5.15 -22.45 -30.57
CA HIS A 45 5.18 -20.98 -30.53
C HIS A 45 4.22 -20.42 -29.46
N ARG A 46 2.97 -20.92 -29.41
CA ARG A 46 2.00 -20.50 -28.39
C ARG A 46 2.49 -20.83 -26.97
N GLN A 47 3.04 -22.03 -26.78
CA GLN A 47 3.58 -22.47 -25.49
C GLN A 47 4.74 -21.56 -25.05
N GLY A 48 5.77 -21.41 -25.88
CA GLY A 48 6.93 -20.56 -25.57
C GLY A 48 6.55 -19.10 -25.31
N TRP A 49 5.59 -18.55 -26.05
CA TRP A 49 5.07 -17.21 -25.79
C TRP A 49 4.37 -17.11 -24.43
N SER A 50 3.48 -18.05 -24.12
CA SER A 50 2.74 -18.06 -22.85
C SER A 50 3.67 -18.26 -21.65
N GLU A 51 4.67 -19.13 -21.77
CA GLU A 51 5.67 -19.39 -20.75
C GLU A 51 6.56 -18.17 -20.53
N GLY A 52 7.08 -17.58 -21.61
CA GLY A 52 7.91 -16.37 -21.54
C GLY A 52 7.15 -15.18 -20.95
N TYR A 53 5.88 -14.99 -21.32
CA TYR A 53 5.03 -13.96 -20.74
C TYR A 53 4.82 -14.19 -19.23
N THR A 54 4.50 -15.41 -18.83
CA THR A 54 4.27 -15.76 -17.42
C THR A 54 5.53 -15.55 -16.59
N VAL A 55 6.68 -16.06 -17.04
CA VAL A 55 7.97 -15.87 -16.37
C VAL A 55 8.35 -14.39 -16.30
N GLY A 56 8.11 -13.63 -17.36
CA GLY A 56 8.35 -12.18 -17.38
C GLY A 56 7.49 -11.42 -16.37
N CYS A 57 6.19 -11.73 -16.31
CA CYS A 57 5.27 -11.17 -15.32
C CYS A 57 5.68 -11.53 -13.89
N GLU A 58 6.01 -12.80 -13.61
CA GLU A 58 6.45 -13.24 -12.28
C GLU A 58 7.76 -12.57 -11.85
N SER A 59 8.72 -12.46 -12.77
CA SER A 59 10.01 -11.82 -12.50
C SER A 59 9.85 -10.33 -12.21
N GLY A 60 9.02 -9.63 -13.01
CA GLY A 60 8.70 -8.22 -12.78
C GLY A 60 7.97 -8.00 -11.46
N ALA A 61 7.01 -8.86 -11.13
CA ALA A 61 6.26 -8.80 -9.87
C ALA A 61 7.17 -9.00 -8.65
N ARG A 62 8.09 -9.99 -8.70
CA ARG A 62 9.06 -10.25 -7.62
C ARG A 62 10.03 -9.08 -7.41
N ALA A 63 10.57 -8.53 -8.49
CA ALA A 63 11.47 -7.37 -8.41
C ALA A 63 10.75 -6.15 -7.83
N SER A 64 9.50 -5.93 -8.22
CA SER A 64 8.67 -4.83 -7.71
C SER A 64 8.35 -5.03 -6.23
N LYS A 65 8.00 -6.26 -5.82
CA LYS A 65 7.69 -6.59 -4.42
C LYS A 65 8.86 -6.28 -3.48
N LEU A 66 10.06 -6.76 -3.81
CA LEU A 66 11.25 -6.48 -2.99
C LEU A 66 11.56 -4.98 -2.90
N LYS A 67 11.34 -4.24 -3.99
CA LYS A 67 11.54 -2.79 -3.99
C LYS A 67 10.52 -2.07 -3.12
N ILE A 68 9.25 -2.49 -3.15
CA ILE A 68 8.18 -1.95 -2.30
C ILE A 68 8.50 -2.21 -0.83
N GLU A 69 8.80 -3.45 -0.45
CA GLU A 69 9.14 -3.81 0.94
C GLU A 69 10.35 -3.01 1.47
N TRP A 70 11.35 -2.77 0.62
CA TRP A 70 12.49 -1.94 0.97
C TRP A 70 12.11 -0.46 1.14
N LEU A 71 11.29 0.09 0.24
CA LEU A 71 10.80 1.47 0.33
C LEU A 71 9.96 1.68 1.58
N GLU A 72 9.05 0.77 1.90
CA GLU A 72 8.23 0.81 3.12
C GLU A 72 9.10 0.84 4.38
N ARG A 73 10.12 -0.03 4.44
CA ARG A 73 11.09 -0.03 5.54
C ARG A 73 11.84 1.30 5.65
N ARG A 74 12.25 1.86 4.51
CA ARG A 74 13.00 3.10 4.46
C ARG A 74 12.15 4.31 4.87
N VAL A 75 10.89 4.36 4.47
CA VAL A 75 9.93 5.37 4.92
C VAL A 75 9.79 5.32 6.43
N LYS A 76 9.53 4.14 7.00
CA LYS A 76 9.42 3.96 8.46
C LYS A 76 10.67 4.43 9.22
N GLU A 77 11.86 4.11 8.72
CA GLU A 77 13.12 4.55 9.33
C GLU A 77 13.26 6.08 9.29
N LEU A 78 12.92 6.71 8.15
CA LEU A 78 13.01 8.16 8.00
C LEU A 78 11.98 8.89 8.85
N GLU A 79 10.75 8.39 8.94
CA GLU A 79 9.72 8.90 9.83
C GLU A 79 10.20 8.86 11.29
N GLN A 80 10.79 7.74 11.72
CA GLN A 80 11.35 7.61 13.07
C GLN A 80 12.48 8.62 13.32
N ARG A 81 13.39 8.82 12.35
CA ARG A 81 14.49 9.79 12.47
C ARG A 81 13.99 11.23 12.55
N ILE A 82 12.96 11.58 11.78
CA ILE A 82 12.33 12.90 11.84
C ILE A 82 11.67 13.08 13.21
N ASP A 83 10.94 12.07 13.67
CA ASP A 83 10.30 12.10 14.98
C ASP A 83 11.33 12.31 16.09
N GLU A 84 12.38 11.50 16.15
CA GLU A 84 13.46 11.63 17.13
C GLU A 84 14.15 13.00 17.10
N ALA A 85 14.41 13.54 15.91
CA ALA A 85 15.08 14.83 15.75
C ALA A 85 14.20 16.04 16.07
N THR A 86 12.87 15.90 16.05
CA THR A 86 11.95 17.04 16.12
C THR A 86 10.94 16.95 17.25
N ARG A 87 10.89 15.84 17.98
CA ARG A 87 9.97 15.64 19.10
C ARG A 87 10.33 16.57 20.25
N ILE A 88 9.32 17.29 20.71
CA ILE A 88 9.38 18.23 21.81
C ILE A 88 8.72 17.58 23.01
N TYR A 89 9.46 17.45 24.12
CA TYR A 89 8.97 16.85 25.36
C TYR A 89 8.46 17.87 26.38
N GLU A 90 8.90 19.13 26.27
CA GLU A 90 8.54 20.20 27.19
C GLU A 90 8.34 21.52 26.43
N LEU A 91 7.37 22.32 26.87
CA LEU A 91 7.10 23.65 26.29
C LEU A 91 6.70 24.64 27.39
N GLY A 92 7.64 25.53 27.73
CA GLY A 92 7.41 26.57 28.74
C GLY A 92 7.23 26.01 30.15
N GLY A 93 7.99 24.96 30.51
CA GLY A 93 7.90 24.27 31.79
C GLY A 93 6.76 23.24 31.89
N ASP A 94 5.90 23.18 30.88
CA ASP A 94 4.84 22.17 30.80
C ASP A 94 5.35 20.92 30.08
N GLN A 95 5.12 19.75 30.65
CA GLN A 95 5.38 18.48 29.98
C GLN A 95 4.42 18.31 28.80
N ILE A 96 4.92 17.82 27.67
CA ILE A 96 4.12 17.49 26.50
C ILE A 96 3.86 15.99 26.46
N VAL A 97 2.60 15.62 26.27
CA VAL A 97 2.17 14.22 26.20
C VAL A 97 1.21 14.03 25.03
N ASP A 98 1.23 12.83 24.46
CA ASP A 98 0.26 12.36 23.48
C ASP A 98 -0.80 11.52 24.19
N VAL A 99 -2.07 11.84 23.94
CA VAL A 99 -3.23 11.13 24.48
C VAL A 99 -4.14 10.73 23.34
N GLY A 100 -4.07 9.46 22.95
CA GLY A 100 -4.89 8.91 21.86
C GLY A 100 -4.60 9.53 20.49
N GLY A 101 -3.34 9.91 20.22
CA GLY A 101 -2.89 10.52 18.97
C GLY A 101 -3.03 12.03 18.91
N TYR A 102 -3.37 12.68 20.02
CA TYR A 102 -3.46 14.13 20.12
C TYR A 102 -2.52 14.64 21.21
N ALA A 103 -1.76 15.69 20.90
CA ALA A 103 -0.81 16.27 21.83
C ALA A 103 -1.47 17.27 22.80
N TYR A 104 -1.08 17.20 24.06
CA TYR A 104 -1.54 18.06 25.13
C TYR A 104 -0.40 18.52 26.02
N ARG A 105 -0.64 19.62 26.74
CA ARG A 105 0.25 20.16 27.78
C ARG A 105 -0.18 19.69 29.15
N TRP A 106 0.77 19.30 29.97
CA TRP A 106 0.58 18.95 31.36
C TRP A 106 1.31 19.95 32.26
N ARG A 107 0.55 20.51 33.21
CA ARG A 107 1.00 21.53 34.17
C ARG A 107 1.01 21.06 35.62
N GLY A 108 0.61 19.81 35.87
CA GLY A 108 0.57 19.30 37.24
C GLY A 108 1.97 19.02 37.77
N GLY A 109 2.07 18.82 39.10
CA GLY A 109 3.36 18.67 39.77
C GLY A 109 4.16 17.46 39.30
N ASP A 110 3.57 16.27 39.38
CA ASP A 110 4.26 15.03 38.98
C ASP A 110 4.15 14.80 37.47
N HIS A 111 5.27 14.39 36.84
CA HIS A 111 5.33 14.04 35.43
C HIS A 111 4.40 12.87 35.11
N LEU A 112 3.70 12.95 33.99
CA LEU A 112 2.89 11.87 33.45
C LEU A 112 3.78 10.83 32.77
N GLU A 113 3.39 9.57 32.91
CA GLU A 113 3.98 8.42 32.25
C GLU A 113 3.01 7.81 31.23
N VAL A 114 3.53 7.01 30.31
CA VAL A 114 2.70 6.25 29.37
C VAL A 114 1.84 5.26 30.14
N GLY A 115 0.53 5.28 29.89
CA GLY A 115 -0.47 4.51 30.63
C GLY A 115 -1.24 5.33 31.67
N ASP A 116 -0.78 6.54 32.04
CA ASP A 116 -1.50 7.39 32.97
C ASP A 116 -2.85 7.83 32.41
N ARG A 117 -3.87 7.84 33.28
CA ARG A 117 -5.21 8.33 32.94
C ARG A 117 -5.32 9.81 33.25
N VAL A 118 -5.85 10.56 32.30
CA VAL A 118 -5.96 12.03 32.39
C VAL A 118 -7.34 12.50 31.96
N LEU A 119 -7.83 13.55 32.60
CA LEU A 119 -9.05 14.25 32.21
C LEU A 119 -8.70 15.32 31.18
N LEU A 120 -9.12 15.10 29.95
CA LEU A 120 -8.91 16.01 28.84
C LEU A 120 -9.99 17.10 28.82
N PRO A 121 -9.64 18.33 28.39
CA PRO A 121 -10.62 19.35 28.15
C PRO A 121 -11.54 18.93 27.00
N GLU A 122 -12.76 19.45 27.01
CA GLU A 122 -13.66 19.28 25.89
C GLU A 122 -13.09 19.99 24.65
N ASN A 123 -13.04 19.28 23.52
CA ASN A 123 -12.77 19.86 22.21
C ASN A 123 -13.87 19.45 21.22
N TYR A 124 -13.86 20.06 20.02
CA TYR A 124 -14.89 19.80 19.01
C TYR A 124 -15.02 18.31 18.65
N VAL A 125 -13.90 17.59 18.55
CA VAL A 125 -13.88 16.16 18.20
C VAL A 125 -14.38 15.30 19.36
N SER A 126 -13.99 15.61 20.59
CA SER A 126 -14.45 14.88 21.77
C SER A 126 -15.94 15.08 22.00
N ARG A 127 -16.47 16.30 21.76
CA ARG A 127 -17.91 16.58 21.82
C ARG A 127 -18.69 15.72 20.83
N MET A 128 -18.21 15.61 19.58
CA MET A 128 -18.87 14.80 18.57
C MET A 128 -18.84 13.30 18.89
N LYS A 129 -17.72 12.80 19.44
CA LYS A 129 -17.55 11.36 19.70
C LYS A 129 -18.17 10.89 21.02
N ASN A 130 -18.02 11.67 22.08
CA ASN A 130 -18.30 11.25 23.46
C ASN A 130 -19.40 12.07 24.14
N GLY A 131 -19.98 13.04 23.44
CA GLY A 131 -20.92 13.99 24.01
C GLY A 131 -20.23 15.17 24.71
N PRO A 132 -21.02 16.12 25.23
CA PRO A 132 -20.49 17.31 25.90
C PRO A 132 -19.77 16.93 27.20
N GLY A 133 -18.72 17.68 27.53
CA GLY A 133 -17.96 17.56 28.77
C GLY A 133 -16.53 17.03 28.61
N PRO A 134 -15.76 17.05 29.71
CA PRO A 134 -14.41 16.50 29.77
C PRO A 134 -14.42 14.98 29.57
N VAL A 135 -13.37 14.47 28.93
CA VAL A 135 -13.25 13.03 28.59
C VAL A 135 -11.99 12.45 29.23
N ILE A 136 -12.08 11.23 29.74
CA ILE A 136 -10.91 10.51 30.23
C ILE A 136 -10.15 9.92 29.04
N GLY A 137 -8.86 10.24 28.95
CA GLY A 137 -7.91 9.65 28.01
C GLY A 137 -6.76 8.94 28.73
N VAL A 138 -5.98 8.17 27.98
CA VAL A 138 -4.78 7.48 28.46
C VAL A 138 -3.57 8.03 27.70
N VAL A 139 -2.51 8.40 28.42
CA VAL A 139 -1.26 8.85 27.83
C VAL A 139 -0.67 7.70 27.02
N THR A 140 -0.56 7.90 25.71
CA THR A 140 -0.09 6.90 24.74
C THR A 140 1.38 7.07 24.38
N ALA A 141 1.89 8.30 24.45
CA ALA A 141 3.31 8.59 24.26
C ALA A 141 3.71 9.91 24.96
N LEU A 142 5.01 10.13 25.09
CA LEU A 142 5.57 11.39 25.58
C LEU A 142 6.07 12.24 24.41
N GLY A 143 5.92 13.55 24.56
CA GLY A 143 6.30 14.54 23.57
C GLY A 143 5.44 14.54 22.31
N THR A 144 5.70 15.50 21.43
CA THR A 144 5.03 15.63 20.13
C THR A 144 5.94 16.26 19.09
N THR A 145 5.69 15.97 17.81
CA THR A 145 6.28 16.70 16.67
C THR A 145 5.37 17.85 16.21
N TYR A 146 4.13 17.93 16.72
CA TYR A 146 3.19 18.99 16.38
C TYR A 146 3.62 20.33 16.96
N ARG A 147 3.71 21.36 16.11
CA ARG A 147 4.19 22.71 16.49
C ARG A 147 3.09 23.75 16.69
N GLY A 148 1.82 23.36 16.61
CA GLY A 148 0.71 24.27 16.82
C GLY A 148 0.36 24.46 18.30
N THR A 149 -0.73 25.19 18.54
CA THR A 149 -1.21 25.46 19.90
C THR A 149 -1.74 24.17 20.55
N LEU A 150 -1.22 23.84 21.73
CA LEU A 150 -1.61 22.67 22.49
C LEU A 150 -2.60 23.03 23.61
N SER A 151 -3.68 22.27 23.72
CA SER A 151 -4.61 22.36 24.85
C SER A 151 -3.98 21.78 26.11
N SER A 152 -4.39 22.30 27.27
CA SER A 152 -3.90 21.82 28.57
C SER A 152 -4.81 20.73 29.13
N ILE A 153 -4.21 19.66 29.64
CA ILE A 153 -4.90 18.62 30.40
C ILE A 153 -5.49 19.25 31.67
N VAL A 154 -6.72 18.89 32.01
CA VAL A 154 -7.44 19.47 33.15
C VAL A 154 -6.87 18.94 34.47
N ARG A 155 -6.72 17.62 34.60
CA ARG A 155 -6.18 16.95 35.79
C ARG A 155 -5.88 15.47 35.51
N ARG A 156 -5.17 14.80 36.42
CA ARG A 156 -5.13 13.33 36.45
C ARG A 156 -6.53 12.78 36.74
N ALA A 157 -6.87 11.69 36.07
CA ALA A 157 -8.06 10.91 36.37
C ALA A 157 -7.70 9.85 37.43
N PRO A 158 -8.63 9.48 38.32
CA PRO A 158 -8.38 8.40 39.27
C PRO A 158 -8.07 7.09 38.54
N ALA A 159 -7.15 6.29 39.12
CA ALA A 159 -7.02 4.89 38.74
C ALA A 159 -8.35 4.19 39.03
N GLU A 160 -8.79 3.30 38.13
CA GLU A 160 -9.93 2.43 38.46
C GLU A 160 -9.55 1.58 39.68
N ALA A 161 -10.45 1.56 40.67
CA ALA A 161 -10.30 0.80 41.90
C ALA A 161 -10.48 -0.70 41.66
#